data_AF-A0A7C5LZA6-F1
#
_entry.id   AF-A0A7C5LZA6-F1
#
_cell.length_a   1.000
_cell.length_b   1.000
_cell.length_c   1.000
_cell.angle_alpha   90.00
_cell.angle_beta   90.00
_cell.angle_gamma   90.00
#
_symmetry.space_group_name_H-M   'P 1'
#
loop_
_entity.id
_entity.type
_entity.pdbx_description
1 polymer ?
#
loop_
_entity_poly.entity_id
_entity_poly.type
_entity_poly.pdbx_seq_one_letter_code
_entity_poly.pdbx_strand_id
1 'polypeptide(L)'
;MARWIIWGVGLSYIGNALVMWFAPHFWYENVPGIVEMGLYHKHLIRDVGLVYLVSGAGLLWAFKNPSVAVFAALWPALHALYHIAIFFDRGLPLDIISGTNLMLIQIPAWASLWAALKWAKRT
;
A
#
# COMPACT_ATOMS: atom_id res chain seq x y z
N MET A 1 -15.34 -6.86 11.40
CA MET A 1 -14.67 -5.62 10.94
C MET A 1 -13.19 -5.84 10.65
N ALA A 2 -12.31 -6.15 11.63
CA ALA A 2 -10.87 -6.30 11.39
C ALA A 2 -10.49 -7.32 10.28
N ARG A 3 -11.11 -8.52 10.24
CA ARG A 3 -10.91 -9.50 9.14
C ARG A 3 -11.15 -8.92 7.77
N TRP A 4 -12.27 -8.20 7.61
CA TRP A 4 -12.69 -7.68 6.32
C TRP A 4 -11.74 -6.61 5.81
N ILE A 5 -11.19 -5.80 6.72
CA ILE A 5 -10.15 -4.81 6.38
C ILE A 5 -8.87 -5.53 5.96
N ILE A 6 -8.41 -6.51 6.74
CA ILE A 6 -7.20 -7.29 6.42
C ILE A 6 -7.35 -7.98 5.06
N TRP A 7 -8.47 -8.65 4.81
CA TRP A 7 -8.71 -9.36 3.55
C TRP A 7 -8.88 -8.40 2.38
N GLY A 8 -9.66 -7.33 2.54
CA GLY A 8 -9.86 -6.33 1.50
C GLY A 8 -8.56 -5.65 1.09
N VAL A 9 -7.78 -5.17 2.07
CA VAL A 9 -6.49 -4.51 1.82
C VAL A 9 -5.44 -5.52 1.32
N GLY A 10 -5.41 -6.73 1.88
CA GLY A 10 -4.48 -7.76 1.43
C GLY A 10 -4.68 -8.14 -0.04
N LEU A 11 -5.94 -8.34 -0.45
CA LEU A 11 -6.28 -8.64 -1.84
C LEU A 11 -6.00 -7.47 -2.78
N SER A 12 -6.28 -6.23 -2.37
CA SER A 12 -5.98 -5.07 -3.20
C SER A 12 -4.49 -4.84 -3.39
N TYR A 13 -3.66 -5.10 -2.37
CA TYR A 13 -2.20 -5.06 -2.49
C TYR A 13 -1.67 -6.13 -3.44
N ILE A 14 -2.20 -7.35 -3.38
CA ILE A 14 -1.86 -8.40 -4.35
C ILE A 14 -2.27 -7.98 -5.76
N GLY A 15 -3.49 -7.44 -5.93
CA GLY A 15 -3.96 -6.93 -7.22
C GLY A 15 -3.04 -5.86 -7.80
N ASN A 16 -2.66 -4.86 -6.98
CA ASN A 16 -1.73 -3.81 -7.38
C ASN A 16 -0.35 -4.39 -7.77
N ALA A 17 0.18 -5.32 -6.98
CA ALA A 17 1.44 -6.00 -7.27
C ALA A 17 1.42 -6.75 -8.62
N LEU A 18 0.31 -7.41 -8.94
CA LEU A 18 0.14 -8.10 -10.23
C LEU A 18 0.16 -7.11 -11.39
N VAL A 19 -0.51 -5.96 -11.27
CA VAL A 19 -0.47 -4.90 -12.30
C VAL A 19 0.95 -4.36 -12.45
N MET A 20 1.66 -4.07 -11.35
CA MET A 20 3.05 -3.61 -11.38
C MET A 20 4.00 -4.65 -12.01
N TRP A 21 3.71 -5.94 -11.87
CA TRP A 21 4.54 -7.00 -12.44
C TRP A 21 4.31 -7.21 -13.94
N PHE A 22 3.04 -7.38 -14.32
CA PHE A 22 2.63 -7.78 -15.67
C PHE A 22 2.40 -6.59 -16.60
N ALA A 23 1.98 -5.44 -16.08
CA ALA A 23 1.70 -4.22 -16.85
C ALA A 23 2.34 -2.96 -16.22
N PRO A 24 3.68 -2.95 -15.97
CA PRO A 24 4.35 -1.86 -15.25
C PRO A 24 4.25 -0.50 -15.94
N HIS A 25 4.23 -0.48 -17.28
CA HIS A 25 4.15 0.78 -18.03
C HIS A 25 2.73 1.40 -17.93
N PHE A 26 1.70 0.57 -18.10
CA PHE A 26 0.32 0.97 -17.86
C PHE A 26 0.14 1.52 -16.43
N TRP A 27 0.70 0.83 -15.42
CA TRP A 27 0.67 1.31 -14.04
C TRP A 27 1.31 2.70 -13.89
N TYR A 28 2.49 2.90 -14.47
CA TYR A 28 3.22 4.18 -14.42
C TYR A 28 2.42 5.34 -15.01
N GLU A 29 1.75 5.12 -16.14
CA GLU A 29 0.99 6.17 -16.84
C GLU A 29 -0.38 6.47 -16.20
N ASN A 30 -0.96 5.50 -15.48
CA ASN A 30 -2.35 5.61 -15.01
C ASN A 30 -2.47 5.87 -13.49
N VAL A 31 -1.40 5.69 -12.71
CA VAL A 31 -1.43 6.03 -11.28
C VAL A 31 -1.17 7.53 -11.09
N PRO A 32 -2.13 8.30 -10.55
CA PRO A 32 -1.97 9.75 -10.38
C PRO A 32 -0.76 10.10 -9.52
N GLY A 33 0.06 11.05 -9.99
CA GLY A 33 1.23 11.54 -9.26
C GLY A 33 2.53 10.77 -9.50
N ILE A 34 2.51 9.65 -10.24
CA ILE A 34 3.71 8.83 -10.46
C ILE A 34 4.62 9.41 -11.55
N VAL A 35 4.05 9.94 -12.64
CA VAL A 35 4.84 10.50 -13.74
C VAL A 35 5.61 11.75 -13.31
N GLU A 36 5.12 12.47 -12.30
CA GLU A 36 5.75 13.62 -11.67
C GLU A 36 6.95 13.25 -10.78
N MET A 37 7.09 11.97 -10.40
CA MET A 37 8.19 11.48 -9.54
C MET A 37 9.45 11.09 -10.33
N GLY A 38 9.41 11.14 -11.66
CA GLY A 38 10.56 10.90 -12.52
C GLY A 38 10.27 9.93 -13.67
N LEU A 39 11.32 9.55 -14.39
CA LEU A 39 11.24 8.72 -15.59
C LEU A 39 10.83 7.28 -15.25
N TYR A 40 10.16 6.63 -16.21
CA TYR A 40 9.79 5.22 -16.12
C TYR A 40 11.00 4.33 -15.82
N HIS A 41 10.93 3.57 -14.72
CA HIS A 41 11.96 2.60 -14.34
C HIS A 41 11.35 1.23 -14.00
N LYS A 42 11.31 0.34 -14.99
CA LYS A 42 10.65 -0.98 -14.91
C LYS A 42 11.08 -1.80 -13.69
N HIS A 43 12.38 -1.82 -13.40
CA HIS A 43 12.93 -2.58 -12.27
C HIS A 43 12.35 -2.06 -10.94
N LEU A 44 12.34 -0.74 -10.75
CA LEU A 44 11.86 -0.11 -9.52
C LEU A 44 10.36 -0.38 -9.30
N ILE A 45 9.55 -0.27 -10.35
CA ILE A 45 8.11 -0.59 -10.28
C ILE A 45 7.91 -2.05 -9.85
N ARG A 46 8.69 -2.99 -10.38
CA ARG A 46 8.57 -4.40 -10.00
C ARG A 46 9.03 -4.66 -8.58
N ASP A 47 10.07 -3.99 -8.10
CA ASP A 47 10.51 -4.10 -6.70
C ASP A 47 9.41 -3.64 -5.75
N VAL A 48 8.80 -2.48 -6.02
CA VAL A 48 7.67 -1.98 -5.21
C VAL A 48 6.48 -2.95 -5.29
N GLY A 49 6.23 -3.52 -6.47
CA GLY A 49 5.23 -4.57 -6.65
C GLY A 49 5.49 -5.80 -5.77
N LEU A 50 6.73 -6.27 -5.67
CA LEU A 50 7.08 -7.40 -4.80
C LEU A 50 6.85 -7.09 -3.32
N VAL A 51 7.11 -5.86 -2.88
CA VAL A 51 6.82 -5.48 -1.49
C VAL A 51 5.32 -5.44 -1.23
N TYR A 52 4.51 -4.90 -2.16
CA TYR A 52 3.04 -4.99 -2.07
C TYR A 52 2.55 -6.45 -2.06
N LEU A 53 3.16 -7.34 -2.85
CA LEU A 53 2.82 -8.77 -2.86
C LEU A 53 3.09 -9.42 -1.49
N VAL A 54 4.26 -9.18 -0.90
CA VAL A 54 4.63 -9.70 0.42
C VAL A 54 3.72 -9.14 1.51
N SER A 55 3.46 -7.83 1.50
CA SER A 55 2.52 -7.18 2.43
C SER A 55 1.11 -7.75 2.30
N GLY A 56 0.60 -7.91 1.07
CA GLY A 56 -0.72 -8.47 0.82
C GLY A 56 -0.83 -9.93 1.28
N ALA A 57 0.14 -10.77 0.92
CA ALA A 57 0.19 -12.17 1.34
C ALA A 57 0.31 -12.31 2.86
N GLY A 58 1.13 -11.48 3.51
CA GLY A 58 1.31 -11.49 4.96
C GLY A 58 0.06 -11.01 5.72
N LEU A 59 -0.66 -10.02 5.19
CA LEU A 59 -1.99 -9.64 5.69
C LEU A 59 -2.96 -10.83 5.59
N LEU A 60 -3.03 -11.49 4.44
CA LEU A 60 -3.88 -12.66 4.28
C LEU A 60 -3.46 -13.82 5.18
N TRP A 61 -2.20 -13.94 5.58
CA TRP A 61 -1.72 -14.97 6.49
C TRP A 61 -2.16 -14.78 7.96
N ALA A 62 -2.80 -13.66 8.29
CA ALA A 62 -3.28 -13.33 9.64
C ALA A 62 -4.11 -14.44 10.30
N PHE A 63 -4.87 -15.23 9.50
CA PHE A 63 -5.71 -16.31 10.04
C PHE A 63 -4.89 -17.44 10.67
N LYS A 64 -3.64 -17.66 10.23
CA LYS A 64 -2.73 -18.64 10.82
C LYS A 64 -1.88 -18.03 11.92
N ASN A 65 -1.36 -16.83 11.68
CA ASN A 65 -0.52 -16.14 12.63
C ASN A 65 -0.74 -14.62 12.56
N PRO A 66 -1.46 -14.04 13.54
CA PRO A 66 -1.75 -12.60 13.56
C PRO A 66 -0.52 -11.70 13.60
N SER A 67 0.59 -12.15 14.19
CA SER A 67 1.82 -11.36 14.29
C SER A 67 2.45 -11.09 12.92
N VAL A 68 2.28 -12.01 11.96
CA VAL A 68 2.73 -11.85 10.56
C VAL A 68 1.99 -10.68 9.90
N ALA A 69 0.70 -10.50 10.19
CA ALA A 69 -0.07 -9.40 9.61
C ALA A 69 0.38 -8.03 10.15
N VAL A 70 0.83 -7.95 11.40
CA VAL A 70 1.41 -6.73 11.96
C VAL A 70 2.67 -6.36 11.19
N PHE A 71 3.59 -7.32 11.01
CA PHE A 71 4.82 -7.10 10.25
C PHE A 71 4.54 -6.73 8.79
N ALA A 72 3.60 -7.42 8.16
CA ALA A 72 3.20 -7.18 6.77
C ALA A 72 2.60 -5.78 6.54
N ALA A 73 1.97 -5.20 7.56
CA ALA A 73 1.39 -3.86 7.53
C ALA A 73 2.40 -2.73 7.80
N LEU A 74 3.63 -3.04 8.23
CA LEU A 74 4.63 -2.02 8.57
C LEU A 74 5.11 -1.24 7.35
N TRP A 75 5.51 -1.93 6.27
CA TRP A 75 5.96 -1.24 5.06
C TRP A 75 4.91 -0.29 4.47
N PRO A 76 3.64 -0.70 4.23
CA PRO A 76 2.65 0.23 3.70
C PRO A 76 2.37 1.38 4.66
N ALA A 77 2.41 1.17 5.97
CA ALA A 77 2.24 2.23 6.96
C ALA A 77 3.39 3.25 6.96
N LEU A 78 4.64 2.78 6.86
CA LEU A 78 5.83 3.63 6.73
C LEU A 78 5.86 4.35 5.38
N HIS A 79 5.45 3.67 4.31
CA HIS A 79 5.30 4.27 2.99
C HIS A 79 4.26 5.39 3.02
N ALA A 80 3.08 5.15 3.61
CA ALA A 80 2.04 6.17 3.80
C ALA A 80 2.53 7.37 4.63
N LEU A 81 3.38 7.13 5.63
CA LEU A 81 4.04 8.20 6.40
C LEU A 81 4.98 9.02 5.51
N TYR A 82 5.78 8.38 4.65
CA TYR A 82 6.68 9.07 3.73
C TYR A 82 5.92 9.97 2.73
N HIS A 83 4.74 9.56 2.29
CA HIS A 83 3.89 10.39 1.44
C HIS A 83 3.43 11.70 2.09
N ILE A 84 3.42 11.79 3.42
CA ILE A 84 3.17 13.06 4.10
C ILE A 84 4.29 14.06 3.78
N ALA A 85 5.56 13.62 3.77
CA ALA A 85 6.68 14.46 3.39
C ALA A 85 6.55 14.94 1.94
N ILE A 86 6.15 14.04 1.03
CA ILE A 86 5.87 14.39 -0.39
C ILE A 86 4.81 15.49 -0.49
N PHE A 87 3.77 15.46 0.35
CA PHE A 87 2.77 16.54 0.35
C PHE A 87 3.32 17.88 0.81
N PHE A 88 4.21 17.90 1.80
CA PHE A 88 4.89 19.13 2.20
C PHE A 88 5.76 19.67 1.06
N ASP A 89 6.52 18.80 0.40
CA ASP A 89 7.37 19.18 -0.74
C ASP A 89 6.56 19.71 -1.93
N ARG A 90 5.31 19.25 -2.08
CA ARG A 90 4.35 19.74 -3.09
C ARG A 90 3.58 21.00 -2.68
N GLY A 91 3.76 21.51 -1.45
CA GLY A 91 3.05 22.70 -0.96
C GLY A 91 1.60 22.45 -0.48
N LEU A 92 1.28 21.24 -0.02
CA LEU A 92 -0.03 20.83 0.50
C LEU A 92 -1.24 21.10 -0.43
N PRO A 93 -1.18 20.71 -1.73
CA PRO A 93 -2.26 20.98 -2.66
C PRO A 93 -3.51 20.14 -2.36
N LEU A 94 -4.70 20.72 -2.57
CA LEU A 94 -5.99 20.02 -2.53
C LEU A 94 -6.41 19.60 -3.94
N ASP A 95 -5.69 18.63 -4.51
CA ASP A 95 -5.90 18.14 -5.88
C ASP A 95 -6.23 16.65 -5.94
N ILE A 96 -6.43 16.15 -7.17
CA ILE A 96 -6.74 14.73 -7.42
C ILE A 96 -5.62 13.80 -6.96
N ILE A 97 -4.35 14.23 -7.02
CA ILE A 97 -3.21 13.44 -6.59
C ILE A 97 -3.26 13.28 -5.07
N SER A 98 -3.44 14.37 -4.33
CA SER A 98 -3.57 14.37 -2.88
C SER A 98 -4.78 13.55 -2.42
N GLY A 99 -5.92 13.69 -3.10
CA GLY A 99 -7.12 12.87 -2.84
C GLY A 99 -6.88 11.38 -3.09
N THR A 100 -6.27 11.03 -4.22
CA THR A 100 -5.96 9.64 -4.58
C THR A 100 -4.97 9.02 -3.61
N ASN A 101 -3.93 9.77 -3.23
CA ASN A 101 -2.97 9.34 -2.22
C ASN A 101 -3.69 9.03 -0.90
N LEU A 102 -4.46 9.98 -0.35
CA LEU A 102 -5.19 9.78 0.91
C LEU A 102 -6.04 8.50 0.89
N MET A 103 -6.81 8.32 -0.19
CA MET A 103 -7.75 7.23 -0.35
C MET A 103 -7.12 5.87 -0.64
N LEU A 104 -6.06 5.83 -1.47
CA LEU A 104 -5.48 4.58 -1.97
C LEU A 104 -4.17 4.20 -1.28
N ILE A 105 -3.56 5.11 -0.52
CA ILE A 105 -2.29 4.90 0.18
C ILE A 105 -2.48 5.01 1.69
N GLN A 106 -2.79 6.19 2.24
CA GLN A 106 -2.82 6.40 3.70
C GLN A 106 -3.92 5.59 4.40
N ILE A 107 -5.17 5.72 3.94
CA ILE A 107 -6.32 5.03 4.55
C ILE A 107 -6.11 3.51 4.60
N PRO A 108 -5.86 2.79 3.48
CA PRO A 108 -5.71 1.33 3.52
C PRO A 108 -4.47 0.90 4.33
N ALA A 109 -3.36 1.63 4.25
CA ALA A 109 -2.15 1.32 5.00
C ALA A 109 -2.39 1.35 6.52
N TRP A 110 -2.87 2.46 7.06
CA TRP A 110 -3.08 2.58 8.51
C TRP A 110 -4.31 1.79 8.99
N ALA A 111 -5.34 1.63 8.16
CA ALA A 111 -6.46 0.76 8.49
C ALA A 111 -6.03 -0.70 8.61
N SER A 112 -5.16 -1.20 7.72
CA SER A 112 -4.63 -2.56 7.80
C SER A 112 -3.72 -2.77 9.02
N LEU A 113 -2.86 -1.80 9.35
CA LEU A 113 -2.04 -1.83 10.56
C LEU A 113 -2.89 -1.85 11.82
N TRP A 114 -3.88 -0.97 11.93
CA TRP A 114 -4.84 -0.96 13.03
C TRP A 114 -5.57 -2.29 13.16
N ALA A 115 -6.06 -2.84 12.04
CA ALA A 115 -6.78 -4.10 12.02
C ALA A 115 -5.90 -5.27 12.44
N ALA A 116 -4.64 -5.31 11.99
CA ALA A 116 -3.65 -6.33 12.35
C ALA A 116 -3.31 -6.27 13.85
N LEU A 117 -3.03 -5.07 14.38
CA LEU A 117 -2.77 -4.87 15.81
C LEU A 117 -3.98 -5.28 16.67
N LYS A 118 -5.19 -4.95 16.23
CA LYS A 118 -6.44 -5.34 16.92
C LYS A 118 -6.66 -6.85 16.86
N TRP A 119 -6.27 -7.52 15.78
CA TRP A 119 -6.38 -8.96 15.65
C TRP A 119 -5.37 -9.69 16.54
N ALA A 120 -4.11 -9.26 16.54
CA ALA A 120 -3.06 -9.89 17.33
C ALA A 120 -3.32 -9.86 18.85
N LYS A 121 -4.04 -8.85 19.35
CA LYS A 121 -4.44 -8.75 20.76
C LYS A 121 -5.57 -9.70 21.18
N ARG A 122 -6.22 -10.38 20.23
CA ARG A 122 -7.37 -11.28 20.49
C ARG A 122 -6.99 -12.76 20.57
N THR A 123 -5.76 -13.09 20.22
CA THR A 123 -5.18 -14.45 20.27
C THR A 123 -4.21 -14.53 21.43
#